data_AF-A0A412PCA1-F1
#
_entry.id   AF-A0A412PCA1-F1
#
_cell.length_a   1.000
_cell.length_b   1.000
_cell.length_c   1.000
_cell.angle_alpha   90.00
_cell.angle_beta   90.00
_cell.angle_gamma   90.00
#
_symmetry.space_group_name_H-M   'P 1'
#
loop_
_entity.id
_entity.type
_entity.pdbx_description
1 polymer ?
#
loop_
_entity_poly.entity_id
_entity_poly.type
_entity_poly.pdbx_seq_one_letter_code
_entity_poly.pdbx_strand_id
1 'polypeptide(L)'
;MEATANTSQEVIAAASSLIASKVDAVFTPTDNVIMSSELAIYEAFMNANIPHYAGADSFVRSGVFATCGVNYTDAGIKTAKLAYEVLQSGFKKSEEFITLDGSIITVNTEVAEKLGINPDIFADFGQVVTVETTGK
;
A
#
# COMPACT_ATOMS: atom_id res chain seq x y z
N MET A 1 9.35 -12.31 11.58
CA MET A 1 9.05 -13.69 11.13
C MET A 1 8.25 -13.61 9.85
N GLU A 2 8.17 -14.71 9.10
CA GLU A 2 7.42 -14.77 7.84
C GLU A 2 6.29 -15.78 7.97
N ALA A 3 5.16 -15.51 7.31
CA ALA A 3 4.01 -16.39 7.22
C ALA A 3 3.47 -16.37 5.78
N THR A 4 3.69 -17.45 5.05
CA THR A 4 3.30 -17.57 3.63
C THR A 4 1.86 -18.06 3.51
N ALA A 5 1.14 -17.53 2.52
CA ALA A 5 -0.22 -17.93 2.20
C ALA A 5 -0.45 -17.89 0.68
N ASN A 6 -1.23 -18.83 0.16
CA ASN A 6 -1.56 -18.96 -1.25
C ASN A 6 -3.07 -18.84 -1.52
N THR A 7 -3.89 -18.85 -0.46
CA THR A 7 -5.35 -18.75 -0.51
C THR A 7 -5.85 -17.78 0.55
N SER A 8 -7.05 -17.21 0.38
CA SER A 8 -7.62 -16.28 1.37
C SER A 8 -7.75 -16.90 2.76
N GLN A 9 -8.07 -18.19 2.86
CA GLN A 9 -8.11 -18.90 4.14
C GLN A 9 -6.71 -19.02 4.78
N GLU A 10 -5.68 -19.30 3.98
CA GLU A 10 -4.30 -19.31 4.46
C GLU A 10 -3.85 -17.90 4.89
N VAL A 11 -4.32 -16.84 4.22
CA VAL A 11 -4.01 -15.45 4.60
C VAL A 11 -4.55 -15.12 5.99
N ILE A 12 -5.80 -15.52 6.29
CA ILE A 12 -6.39 -15.32 7.63
C ILE A 12 -5.59 -16.09 8.71
N ALA A 13 -5.19 -17.32 8.40
CA ALA A 13 -4.37 -18.12 9.31
C ALA A 13 -2.97 -17.52 9.52
N ALA A 14 -2.34 -17.00 8.45
CA ALA A 14 -1.07 -16.30 8.50
C ALA A 14 -1.15 -15.01 9.33
N ALA A 15 -2.20 -14.19 9.13
CA ALA A 15 -2.41 -13.00 9.94
C ALA A 15 -2.55 -13.34 11.44
N SER A 16 -3.31 -14.39 11.74
CA SER A 16 -3.48 -14.89 13.11
C SER A 16 -2.15 -15.35 13.74
N SER A 17 -1.28 -16.01 12.97
CA SER A 17 0.02 -16.48 13.48
C SER A 17 1.00 -15.32 13.74
N LEU A 18 0.99 -14.29 12.90
CA LEU A 18 1.76 -13.06 13.10
C LEU A 18 1.32 -12.32 14.37
N ILE A 19 0.00 -12.20 14.58
CA ILE A 19 -0.57 -11.61 15.81
C ILE A 19 -0.17 -12.42 17.05
N ALA A 20 -0.33 -13.74 17.01
CA ALA A 20 0.02 -14.62 18.12
C ALA A 20 1.51 -14.52 18.50
N SER A 21 2.35 -14.23 17.51
CA SER A 21 3.79 -14.06 17.68
C SER A 21 4.20 -12.67 18.14
N LYS A 22 3.23 -11.73 18.28
CA LYS A 22 3.43 -10.37 18.78
C LYS A 22 4.50 -9.61 17.99
N VAL A 23 4.41 -9.67 16.66
CA VAL A 23 5.28 -8.86 15.80
C VAL A 23 4.99 -7.37 16.00
N ASP A 24 6.01 -6.52 15.83
CA ASP A 24 5.88 -5.08 16.00
C ASP A 24 5.14 -4.39 14.84
N ALA A 25 5.20 -4.98 13.65
CA ALA A 25 4.54 -4.51 12.44
C ALA A 25 4.39 -5.65 11.43
N VAL A 26 3.49 -5.47 10.46
CA VAL A 26 3.33 -6.37 9.32
C VAL A 26 3.56 -5.60 8.03
N PHE A 27 4.18 -6.24 7.04
CA PHE A 27 4.29 -5.73 5.69
C PHE A 27 3.76 -6.77 4.70
N THR A 28 2.95 -6.31 3.73
CA THR A 28 2.55 -7.12 2.57
C THR A 28 2.96 -6.44 1.26
N PRO A 29 3.58 -7.16 0.31
CA PRO A 29 3.85 -6.60 -1.01
C PRO A 29 2.55 -6.41 -1.79
N THR A 30 2.64 -5.81 -2.98
CA THR A 30 1.50 -5.70 -3.91
C THR A 30 1.13 -7.08 -4.45
N ASP A 31 0.22 -7.76 -3.74
CA ASP A 31 -0.22 -9.13 -4.03
C ASP A 31 -1.75 -9.21 -4.12
N ASN A 32 -2.25 -9.87 -5.17
CA ASN A 32 -3.68 -9.95 -5.45
C ASN A 32 -4.44 -10.84 -4.45
N VAL A 33 -3.81 -11.90 -3.92
CA VAL A 33 -4.42 -12.78 -2.92
C VAL A 33 -4.55 -12.05 -1.59
N ILE A 34 -3.52 -11.29 -1.19
CA ILE A 34 -3.59 -10.41 -0.02
C ILE A 34 -4.69 -9.36 -0.20
N MET A 35 -4.68 -8.62 -1.32
CA MET A 35 -5.67 -7.57 -1.58
C MET A 35 -7.11 -8.10 -1.52
N SER A 36 -7.36 -9.28 -2.08
CA SER A 36 -8.68 -9.92 -2.04
C SER A 36 -9.14 -10.34 -0.64
N SER A 37 -8.20 -10.45 0.31
CA SER A 37 -8.41 -10.90 1.68
C SER A 37 -8.29 -9.77 2.70
N GLU A 38 -7.96 -8.55 2.27
CA GLU A 38 -7.56 -7.44 3.14
C GLU A 38 -8.65 -7.06 4.15
N LEU A 39 -9.90 -6.95 3.68
CA LEU A 39 -11.06 -6.67 4.53
C LEU A 39 -11.28 -7.73 5.64
N ALA A 40 -10.76 -8.94 5.46
CA ALA A 40 -10.88 -10.01 6.46
C ALA A 40 -9.75 -10.00 7.51
N ILE A 41 -8.65 -9.27 7.27
CA ILE A 41 -7.46 -9.31 8.15
C ILE A 41 -7.14 -7.95 8.78
N TYR A 42 -7.52 -6.83 8.17
CA TYR A 42 -7.09 -5.51 8.65
C TYR A 42 -7.57 -5.22 10.08
N GLU A 43 -8.83 -5.57 10.40
CA GLU A 43 -9.38 -5.38 11.75
C GLU A 43 -8.63 -6.21 12.80
N ALA A 44 -8.13 -7.39 12.42
CA ALA A 44 -7.40 -8.25 13.33
C ALA A 44 -6.07 -7.61 13.75
N PHE A 45 -5.32 -7.05 12.79
CA PHE A 45 -4.09 -6.32 13.08
C PHE A 45 -4.35 -5.02 13.84
N MET A 46 -5.34 -4.24 13.41
CA MET A 46 -5.74 -3.00 14.06
C MET A 46 -6.15 -3.24 15.53
N ASN A 47 -6.97 -4.25 15.80
CA ASN A 47 -7.39 -4.60 17.17
C ASN A 47 -6.26 -5.19 18.02
N ALA A 48 -5.26 -5.82 17.39
CA ALA A 48 -4.05 -6.27 18.05
C ALA A 48 -3.03 -5.15 18.33
N ASN A 49 -3.32 -3.90 17.91
CA ASN A 49 -2.40 -2.77 17.91
C ASN A 49 -1.11 -3.02 17.11
N ILE A 50 -1.21 -3.76 16.00
CA ILE A 50 -0.10 -4.04 15.09
C ILE A 50 -0.28 -3.20 13.83
N PRO A 51 0.60 -2.21 13.55
CA PRO A 51 0.55 -1.45 12.31
C PRO A 51 0.88 -2.36 11.11
N HIS A 52 -0.03 -2.40 10.15
CA HIS A 52 0.14 -3.12 8.89
C HIS A 52 0.43 -2.14 7.76
N TYR A 53 1.53 -2.36 7.05
CA TYR A 53 1.96 -1.61 5.87
C TYR A 53 1.79 -2.44 4.60
N ALA A 54 1.46 -1.80 3.47
CA ALA A 54 1.31 -2.51 2.20
C ALA A 54 1.98 -1.78 1.03
N GLY A 55 2.11 -2.46 -0.10
CA GLY A 55 2.80 -1.96 -1.30
C GLY A 55 2.02 -0.97 -2.18
N ALA A 56 0.75 -0.68 -1.90
CA ALA A 56 -0.04 0.27 -2.70
C ALA A 56 -1.16 0.95 -1.90
N ASP A 57 -1.64 2.10 -2.38
CA ASP A 57 -2.66 2.91 -1.71
C ASP A 57 -4.04 2.24 -1.70
N SER A 58 -4.31 1.36 -2.67
CA SER A 58 -5.54 0.55 -2.70
C SER A 58 -5.72 -0.28 -1.43
N PHE A 59 -4.64 -0.82 -0.86
CA PHE A 59 -4.67 -1.56 0.39
C PHE A 59 -5.02 -0.66 1.58
N VAL A 60 -4.50 0.57 1.60
CA VAL A 60 -4.80 1.56 2.65
C VAL A 60 -6.28 1.91 2.64
N ARG A 61 -6.88 2.02 1.44
CA ARG A 61 -8.33 2.18 1.25
C ARG A 61 -9.13 0.94 1.63
N SER A 62 -8.50 -0.23 1.79
CA SER A 62 -9.09 -1.47 2.28
C SER A 62 -8.78 -1.76 3.76
N GLY A 63 -8.23 -0.78 4.49
CA GLY A 63 -8.06 -0.87 5.95
C GLY A 63 -6.62 -1.07 6.42
N VAL A 64 -5.63 -1.10 5.53
CA VAL A 64 -4.21 -1.09 5.92
C VAL A 64 -3.82 0.26 6.50
N PHE A 65 -2.90 0.29 7.46
CA PHE A 65 -2.52 1.52 8.15
C PHE A 65 -1.84 2.53 7.22
N ALA A 66 -0.78 2.14 6.52
CA ALA A 66 -0.06 3.06 5.63
C ALA A 66 0.68 2.38 4.47
N THR A 67 1.01 3.16 3.44
CA THR A 67 1.91 2.76 2.36
C THR A 67 2.85 3.91 2.00
N CYS A 68 3.99 3.59 1.38
CA CYS A 68 4.81 4.54 0.65
C CYS A 68 4.72 4.20 -0.84
N GLY A 69 4.05 5.05 -1.59
CA GLY A 69 3.72 4.83 -2.99
C GLY A 69 4.22 5.93 -3.92
N VAL A 70 3.91 5.71 -5.19
CA VAL A 70 4.18 6.65 -6.28
C VAL A 70 2.93 7.48 -6.55
N ASN A 71 3.12 8.67 -7.12
CA ASN A 71 2.00 9.43 -7.65
C ASN A 71 1.49 8.80 -8.95
N TYR A 72 0.37 8.08 -8.88
CA TYR A 72 -0.25 7.46 -10.07
C TYR A 72 -0.76 8.48 -11.10
N THR A 73 -1.07 9.72 -10.69
CA THR A 73 -1.39 10.79 -11.63
C THR A 73 -0.15 11.17 -12.45
N ASP A 74 1.00 11.32 -11.81
CA ASP A 74 2.26 11.58 -12.50
C ASP A 74 2.67 10.41 -13.39
N ALA A 75 2.42 9.18 -12.93
CA ALA A 75 2.59 7.96 -13.73
C ALA A 75 1.77 8.02 -15.02
N GLY A 76 0.49 8.38 -14.92
CA GLY A 76 -0.41 8.54 -16.06
C GLY A 76 0.07 9.61 -17.03
N ILE A 77 0.53 10.76 -16.52
CA ILE A 77 1.08 11.85 -17.33
C ILE A 77 2.34 11.40 -18.08
N LYS A 78 3.30 10.75 -17.39
CA LYS A 78 4.52 10.23 -18.03
C LYS A 78 4.19 9.18 -19.10
N THR A 79 3.23 8.31 -18.82
CA THR A 79 2.75 7.29 -19.77
C THR A 79 2.13 7.93 -21.01
N ALA A 80 1.24 8.91 -20.83
CA ALA A 80 0.60 9.61 -21.94
C ALA A 80 1.59 10.39 -22.81
N LYS A 81 2.61 11.02 -22.19
CA LYS A 81 3.70 11.70 -22.91
C LYS A 81 4.51 10.71 -23.76
N LEU A 82 4.92 9.59 -23.18
CA LEU A 82 5.63 8.54 -23.93
C LEU A 82 4.80 8.01 -25.09
N ALA A 83 3.51 7.76 -24.87
CA ALA A 83 2.60 7.32 -25.93
C ALA A 83 2.52 8.34 -27.07
N TYR A 84 2.47 9.64 -26.75
CA TYR A 84 2.48 10.71 -27.74
C TYR A 84 3.80 10.77 -28.53
N GLU A 85 4.95 10.64 -27.86
CA GLU A 85 6.28 10.66 -28.49
C GLU A 85 6.49 9.48 -29.46
N VAL A 86 6.01 8.29 -29.10
CA VAL A 86 6.06 7.10 -29.96
C VAL A 86 5.28 7.30 -31.27
N LEU A 87 4.20 8.09 -31.24
CA LEU A 87 3.40 8.41 -32.42
C LEU A 87 4.05 9.45 -33.34
N GLN A 88 5.13 10.13 -32.91
CA GLN A 88 5.83 11.12 -33.71
C GLN A 88 6.79 10.48 -34.72
N SER A 89 6.88 11.11 -35.90
CA SER A 89 7.82 10.68 -36.95
C SER A 89 9.26 10.81 -36.48
N GLY A 90 10.05 9.74 -36.61
CA GLY A 90 11.47 9.74 -36.23
C GLY A 90 11.75 9.40 -34.77
N PHE A 91 10.76 8.88 -34.03
CA PHE A 91 10.98 8.36 -32.67
C PHE A 91 12.13 7.36 -32.64
N LYS A 92 13.07 7.59 -31.71
CA LYS A 92 14.13 6.66 -31.36
C LYS A 92 14.02 6.41 -29.87
N LYS A 93 13.84 5.14 -29.49
CA LYS A 93 13.78 4.73 -28.08
C LYS A 93 15.06 5.21 -27.35
N SER A 94 14.91 6.09 -26.38
CA SER A 94 16.02 6.64 -25.58
C SER A 94 16.27 5.86 -24.29
N GLU A 95 15.22 5.29 -23.68
CA GLU A 95 15.27 4.56 -22.41
C GLU A 95 14.50 3.24 -22.48
N GLU A 96 14.91 2.26 -21.67
CA GLU A 96 14.26 0.94 -21.62
C GLU A 96 13.00 0.94 -20.73
N PHE A 97 13.02 1.71 -19.64
CA PHE A 97 11.91 1.88 -18.71
C PHE A 97 11.99 3.28 -18.05
N ILE A 98 10.85 3.81 -17.64
CA ILE A 98 10.74 5.07 -16.88
C ILE A 98 10.44 4.72 -15.42
N THR A 99 11.17 5.32 -14.48
CA THR A 99 10.89 5.18 -13.04
C THR A 99 10.04 6.33 -12.50
N LEU A 100 9.41 6.07 -11.37
CA LEU A 100 8.65 7.05 -10.60
C LEU A 100 9.28 7.17 -9.23
N ASP A 101 9.42 8.41 -8.76
CA ASP A 101 9.93 8.67 -7.43
C ASP A 101 8.82 8.37 -6.41
N GLY A 102 9.09 7.43 -5.51
CA GLY A 102 8.20 7.11 -4.39
C GLY A 102 8.36 8.16 -3.30
N SER A 103 7.33 8.97 -3.08
CA SER A 103 7.36 10.03 -2.06
C SER A 103 5.98 10.36 -1.50
N ILE A 104 4.95 9.57 -1.81
CA ILE A 104 3.61 9.75 -1.25
C ILE A 104 3.40 8.72 -0.15
N ILE A 105 3.20 9.21 1.06
CA ILE A 105 2.79 8.37 2.18
C ILE A 105 1.27 8.45 2.31
N THR A 106 0.58 7.37 1.97
CA THR A 106 -0.88 7.31 2.16
C THR A 106 -1.19 6.66 3.50
N VAL A 107 -1.98 7.31 4.35
CA VAL A 107 -2.31 6.85 5.71
C VAL A 107 -3.82 6.71 5.86
N ASN A 108 -4.28 5.60 6.42
CA ASN A 108 -5.68 5.39 6.80
C ASN A 108 -5.95 6.05 8.16
N THR A 109 -6.80 7.08 8.20
CA THR A 109 -7.05 7.86 9.42
C THR A 109 -7.81 7.07 10.47
N GLU A 110 -8.74 6.20 10.08
CA GLU A 110 -9.51 5.37 11.02
C GLU A 110 -8.59 4.40 11.77
N VAL A 111 -7.65 3.79 11.04
CA VAL A 111 -6.68 2.86 11.61
C VAL A 111 -5.64 3.62 12.42
N ALA A 112 -5.18 4.78 11.95
CA ALA A 112 -4.25 5.64 12.66
C ALA A 112 -4.81 6.07 14.03
N GLU A 113 -6.07 6.51 14.07
CA GLU A 113 -6.78 6.85 15.30
C GLU A 113 -6.87 5.65 16.25
N LYS A 114 -7.20 4.46 15.73
CA LYS A 114 -7.31 3.23 16.52
C LYS A 114 -5.96 2.79 17.10
N LEU A 115 -4.87 3.01 16.36
CA LEU A 115 -3.50 2.75 16.81
C LEU A 115 -2.94 3.89 17.69
N GLY A 116 -3.62 5.03 17.79
CA GLY A 116 -3.15 6.20 18.53
C GLY A 116 -1.94 6.89 17.89
N ILE A 117 -1.81 6.83 16.55
CA ILE A 117 -0.69 7.39 15.80
C ILE A 117 -1.17 8.60 15.00
N ASN A 118 -0.49 9.75 15.15
CA ASN A 118 -0.73 10.91 14.28
C ASN A 118 -0.03 10.69 12.92
N PRO A 119 -0.74 10.78 11.77
CA PRO A 119 -0.15 10.69 10.44
C PRO A 119 1.04 11.64 10.17
N ASP A 120 1.12 12.77 10.89
CA ASP A 120 2.24 13.73 10.79
C ASP A 120 3.60 13.13 11.12
N ILE A 121 3.65 11.96 11.79
CA ILE A 121 4.90 11.21 12.00
C ILE A 121 5.63 10.89 10.70
N PHE A 122 4.91 10.89 9.57
CA PHE A 122 5.46 10.62 8.25
C PHE A 122 5.87 11.87 7.47
N ALA A 123 5.70 13.08 8.00
CA ALA A 123 5.91 14.33 7.27
C ALA A 123 7.36 14.49 6.74
N ASP A 124 8.35 13.94 7.45
CA ASP A 124 9.76 13.98 7.03
C ASP A 124 10.10 12.95 5.94
N PHE A 125 9.21 12.00 5.65
CA PHE A 125 9.43 10.92 4.69
C PHE A 125 8.84 11.21 3.31
N GLY A 126 7.88 12.13 3.21
CA GLY A 126 7.23 12.45 1.94
C GLY A 126 5.94 13.26 2.11
N GLN A 127 5.21 13.42 1.00
CA GLN A 127 3.88 14.02 1.02
C GLN A 127 2.90 13.05 1.70
N VAL A 128 2.38 13.46 2.85
CA VAL A 128 1.34 12.70 3.55
C VAL A 128 -0.02 12.96 2.91
N VAL A 129 -0.72 11.89 2.56
CA VAL A 129 -2.09 11.90 2.06
C VAL A 129 -2.93 11.01 2.96
N THR A 130 -4.05 11.52 3.45
CA THR A 130 -4.94 10.76 4.33
C THR A 130 -6.15 10.23 3.57
N VAL A 131 -6.57 9.00 3.89
CA VAL A 131 -7.76 8.37 3.33
C VAL A 131 -8.53 7.63 4.43
N GLU A 132 -9.78 7.28 4.15
CA GLU A 132 -10.59 6.39 4.98
C GLU A 132 -10.79 5.04 4.30
N THR A 133 -11.20 4.04 5.07
CA THR A 133 -11.55 2.72 4.56
C THR A 133 -12.81 2.82 3.69
N THR A 134 -12.71 2.37 2.44
CA THR A 134 -13.82 2.38 1.48
C THR A 134 -14.56 1.03 1.46
N GLY A 135 -15.88 1.05 1.25
CA GLY A 135 -16.67 -0.17 1.03
C GLY A 135 -17.24 -0.85 2.28
N LYS A 136 -17.51 -0.08 3.34
CA LYS A 136 -18.30 -0.52 4.50
C LYS A 136 -19.78 -0.72 4.15
#